data_AF-A0A7G2IK94-F1
#
_entry.id   AF-A0A7G2IK94-F1
#
_cell.length_a   1.000
_cell.length_b   1.000
_cell.length_c   1.000
_cell.angle_alpha   90.00
_cell.angle_beta   90.00
_cell.angle_gamma   90.00
#
_symmetry.space_group_name_H-M   'P 1'
#
loop_
_entity.id
_entity.type
_entity.pdbx_description
1 polymer ?
#
loop_
_entity_poly.entity_id
_entity_poly.type
_entity_poly.pdbx_seq_one_letter_code
_entity_poly.pdbx_strand_id
1 'polypeptide(L)'
;MLDDLQSSQNDLAAYNSQLVSLQTQPERVQNAMYTASQQMQQIRNRLDGTNVGEGALRPSQQVLLQAQQALLNAQIDQQRKSLEGNTILQDTLQKQRDYVTANSNRLEHQLQLLQEAVNSKRLTLTEKTAQEAVTPDEAERIQSNPLVKQELDVNHQLSQRLIAATENGNSLMQQNIKVKNWLDRALQSERNIKEQIAVLKGSLLLSRILYQQQQNAAVGG
;
A
#
# COMPACT_ATOMS: atom_id res chain seq x y z
N MET A 1 15.38 5.79 7.35
CA MET A 1 14.90 6.23 6.02
C MET A 1 14.39 5.09 5.17
N LEU A 2 15.19 4.06 4.86
CA LEU A 2 14.68 2.89 4.13
C LEU A 2 13.61 2.13 4.94
N ASP A 3 13.89 1.91 6.22
CA ASP A 3 12.94 1.26 7.14
C ASP A 3 11.67 2.10 7.32
N ASP A 4 11.80 3.43 7.41
CA ASP A 4 10.67 4.36 7.50
C ASP A 4 9.83 4.33 6.22
N LEU A 5 10.46 4.25 5.05
CA LEU A 5 9.78 4.12 3.77
C LEU A 5 9.02 2.79 3.70
N GLN A 6 9.63 1.71 4.18
CA GLN A 6 9.00 0.39 4.23
C GLN A 6 7.80 0.36 5.21
N SER A 7 7.93 0.98 6.38
CA SER A 7 6.82 1.13 7.34
C SER A 7 5.68 1.94 6.74
N SER A 8 6.00 3.10 6.15
CA SER A 8 5.03 3.97 5.48
C SER A 8 4.28 3.25 4.36
N GLN A 9 4.98 2.41 3.58
CA GLN A 9 4.33 1.59 2.57
C GLN A 9 3.38 0.55 3.19
N ASN A 10 3.78 -0.14 4.26
CA ASN A 10 2.92 -1.11 4.97
C ASN A 10 1.67 -0.44 5.55
N ASP A 11 1.81 0.74 6.14
CA ASP A 11 0.69 1.52 6.65
C ASP A 11 -0.29 1.89 5.52
N LEU A 12 0.24 2.29 4.35
CA LEU A 12 -0.56 2.60 3.17
C LEU A 12 -1.36 1.38 2.67
N ALA A 13 -0.76 0.19 2.71
CA ALA A 13 -1.44 -1.06 2.38
C ALA A 13 -2.60 -1.34 3.37
N ALA A 14 -2.31 -1.25 4.67
CA ALA A 14 -3.31 -1.45 5.72
C ALA A 14 -4.47 -0.45 5.61
N TYR A 15 -4.19 0.83 5.40
CA TYR A 15 -5.22 1.86 5.24
C TYR A 15 -6.07 1.65 3.99
N ASN A 16 -5.47 1.26 2.85
CA ASN A 16 -6.22 0.95 1.65
C ASN A 16 -7.15 -0.26 1.83
N SER A 17 -6.68 -1.30 2.50
CA SER A 17 -7.47 -2.50 2.81
C SER A 17 -8.68 -2.14 3.70
N GLN A 18 -8.45 -1.33 4.74
CA GLN A 18 -9.50 -0.83 5.63
C GLN A 18 -10.49 0.09 4.90
N LEU A 19 -10.02 0.99 4.04
CA LEU A 19 -10.86 1.87 3.23
C LEU A 19 -11.80 1.08 2.32
N VAL A 20 -11.31 0.05 1.62
CA VAL A 20 -12.16 -0.80 0.76
C VAL A 20 -13.20 -1.56 1.58
N SER A 21 -12.84 -2.06 2.77
CA SER A 21 -13.81 -2.67 3.67
C SER A 21 -14.87 -1.68 4.13
N LEU A 22 -14.49 -0.44 4.48
CA LEU A 22 -15.43 0.60 4.89
C LEU A 22 -16.32 1.05 3.74
N GLN A 23 -15.81 1.15 2.52
CA GLN A 23 -16.59 1.51 1.32
C GLN A 23 -17.67 0.47 0.98
N THR A 24 -17.39 -0.82 1.24
CA THR A 24 -18.35 -1.91 1.02
C THR A 24 -19.28 -2.15 2.22
N GLN A 25 -19.01 -1.54 3.37
CA GLN A 25 -19.80 -1.73 4.59
C GLN A 25 -21.25 -1.25 4.49
N PRO A 26 -21.59 -0.10 3.86
CA PRO A 26 -22.97 0.33 3.69
C PRO A 26 -23.87 -0.72 3.03
N GLU A 27 -23.39 -1.34 1.95
CA GLU A 27 -24.12 -2.40 1.25
C GLU A 27 -24.29 -3.65 2.12
N ARG A 28 -23.24 -4.07 2.84
CA ARG A 28 -23.30 -5.22 3.76
C ARG A 28 -24.32 -4.99 4.88
N VAL A 29 -24.32 -3.79 5.46
CA VAL A 29 -25.27 -3.42 6.50
C VAL A 29 -26.70 -3.35 5.95
N GLN A 30 -26.92 -2.73 4.79
CA GLN A 30 -28.25 -2.69 4.18
C GLN A 30 -28.84 -4.09 3.96
N ASN A 31 -28.04 -5.03 3.44
CA ASN A 31 -28.47 -6.42 3.28
C ASN A 31 -28.76 -7.10 4.62
N ALA A 32 -27.90 -6.94 5.61
CA ALA A 32 -28.10 -7.53 6.94
C ALA A 32 -29.34 -6.95 7.65
N MET A 33 -29.57 -5.64 7.55
CA MET A 33 -30.78 -4.99 8.05
C MET A 33 -32.04 -5.50 7.34
N TYR A 34 -31.98 -5.69 6.02
CA TYR A 34 -33.10 -6.24 5.24
C TYR A 34 -33.46 -7.66 5.69
N THR A 35 -32.48 -8.55 5.82
CA THR A 35 -32.68 -9.91 6.33
C THR A 35 -33.21 -9.93 7.76
N ALA A 36 -32.65 -9.10 8.65
CA ALA A 36 -33.12 -8.99 10.03
C ALA A 36 -34.57 -8.48 10.11
N SER A 37 -34.95 -7.55 9.23
CA SER A 37 -36.32 -7.04 9.14
C SER A 37 -37.31 -8.12 8.69
N GLN A 38 -36.96 -8.93 7.69
CA GLN A 38 -37.79 -10.07 7.27
C GLN A 38 -37.98 -11.11 8.39
N GLN A 39 -36.91 -11.48 9.08
CA GLN A 39 -36.98 -12.42 10.21
C GLN A 39 -37.86 -11.86 11.34
N MET A 40 -37.75 -10.56 11.61
CA MET A 40 -38.55 -9.90 12.63
C MET A 40 -40.05 -9.88 12.28
N GLN A 41 -40.40 -9.72 11.00
CA GLN A 41 -41.79 -9.85 10.52
C GLN A 41 -42.30 -11.27 10.69
N GLN A 42 -41.50 -12.29 10.35
CA GLN A 42 -41.88 -13.70 10.56
C GLN A 42 -42.09 -14.03 12.04
N ILE A 43 -41.22 -13.53 12.92
CA ILE A 43 -41.37 -13.69 14.38
C ILE A 43 -42.65 -13.00 14.88
N ARG A 44 -42.96 -11.79 14.39
CA ARG A 44 -44.19 -11.08 14.71
C ARG A 44 -45.43 -11.87 14.28
N ASN A 45 -45.49 -12.32 13.02
CA ASN A 45 -46.62 -13.10 12.51
C ASN A 45 -46.84 -14.40 13.30
N ARG A 46 -45.76 -15.05 13.75
CA ARG A 46 -45.84 -16.22 14.64
C ARG A 46 -46.36 -15.87 16.03
N LEU A 47 -45.85 -14.80 16.65
CA LEU A 47 -46.30 -14.35 17.96
C LEU A 47 -47.77 -13.90 17.95
N ASP A 48 -48.20 -13.24 16.88
CA ASP A 48 -49.57 -12.74 16.69
C ASP A 48 -50.56 -13.86 16.30
N GLY A 49 -50.08 -15.07 16.03
CA GLY A 49 -50.91 -16.23 15.67
C GLY A 49 -51.60 -16.09 14.31
N THR A 50 -51.05 -15.27 13.40
CA THR A 50 -51.65 -15.00 12.08
C THR A 50 -51.35 -16.09 11.04
N ASN A 51 -50.53 -17.08 11.37
CA ASN A 51 -50.24 -18.21 10.50
C ASN A 51 -51.37 -19.25 10.54
N VAL A 52 -52.06 -19.43 9.42
CA VAL A 52 -53.16 -20.38 9.25
C VAL A 52 -52.63 -21.82 9.42
N GLY A 53 -53.07 -22.51 10.48
CA GLY A 53 -52.74 -23.93 10.73
C GLY A 53 -51.63 -24.18 11.78
N GLU A 54 -51.00 -23.15 12.35
CA GLU A 54 -50.09 -23.30 13.50
C GLU A 54 -50.90 -23.33 14.81
N GLY A 55 -50.71 -24.36 15.64
CA GLY A 55 -51.36 -24.46 16.96
C GLY A 55 -50.86 -23.39 17.95
N ALA A 56 -51.61 -23.18 19.04
CA ALA A 56 -51.24 -22.18 20.05
C ALA A 56 -49.81 -22.37 20.57
N LEU A 57 -49.02 -21.30 20.55
CA LEU A 57 -47.63 -21.31 21.01
C LEU A 57 -47.55 -21.65 22.50
N ARG A 58 -46.59 -22.51 22.87
CA ARG A 58 -46.29 -22.76 24.29
C ARG A 58 -45.64 -21.51 24.92
N PRO A 59 -45.82 -21.26 26.23
CA PRO A 59 -45.20 -20.10 26.90
C PRO A 59 -43.68 -20.00 26.69
N SER A 60 -42.97 -21.14 26.74
CA SER A 60 -41.52 -21.18 26.49
C SER A 60 -41.12 -20.81 25.06
N GLN A 61 -41.94 -21.14 24.06
CA GLN A 61 -41.71 -20.76 22.66
C GLN A 61 -41.95 -19.27 22.45
N GLN A 62 -42.97 -18.70 23.11
CA GLN A 62 -43.21 -17.24 23.10
C GLN A 62 -42.01 -16.48 23.67
N VAL A 63 -41.47 -16.92 24.81
CA VAL A 63 -40.28 -16.31 25.42
C VAL A 63 -39.06 -16.40 24.51
N LEU A 64 -38.83 -17.55 23.86
CA LEU A 64 -37.74 -17.71 22.90
C LEU A 64 -37.86 -16.74 21.71
N LEU A 65 -39.06 -16.62 21.13
CA LEU A 65 -39.31 -15.72 20.00
C LEU A 65 -39.15 -14.24 20.40
N GLN A 66 -39.59 -13.86 21.60
CA GLN A 66 -39.38 -12.52 22.15
C GLN A 66 -37.89 -12.22 22.37
N ALA A 67 -37.12 -13.18 22.90
CA ALA A 67 -35.68 -13.05 23.05
C ALA A 67 -34.97 -12.91 21.69
N GLN A 68 -35.38 -13.70 20.68
CA GLN A 68 -34.85 -13.60 19.33
C GLN A 68 -35.18 -12.25 18.67
N GLN A 69 -36.37 -11.71 18.90
CA GLN A 69 -36.75 -10.37 18.45
C GLN A 69 -35.88 -9.29 19.10
N ALA A 70 -35.65 -9.36 20.41
CA ALA A 70 -34.78 -8.43 21.13
C ALA A 70 -33.33 -8.48 20.60
N LEU A 71 -32.80 -9.67 20.33
CA LEU A 71 -31.49 -9.85 19.71
C LEU A 71 -31.41 -9.19 18.32
N LEU A 72 -32.42 -9.41 17.46
CA LEU A 72 -32.47 -8.80 16.12
C LEU A 72 -32.54 -7.28 16.18
N ASN A 73 -33.32 -6.72 17.11
CA ASN A 73 -33.35 -5.26 17.34
C ASN A 73 -31.99 -4.73 17.75
N ALA A 74 -31.31 -5.39 18.71
CA ALA A 74 -29.97 -5.00 19.13
C ALA A 74 -28.94 -5.08 17.98
N GLN A 75 -29.03 -6.08 17.11
CA GLN A 75 -28.18 -6.20 15.92
C GLN A 75 -28.43 -5.06 14.91
N ILE A 76 -29.69 -4.70 14.68
CA ILE A 76 -30.05 -3.57 13.80
C ILE A 76 -29.50 -2.25 14.36
N ASP A 77 -29.63 -2.02 15.66
CA ASP A 77 -29.11 -0.82 16.31
C ASP A 77 -27.58 -0.75 16.25
N GLN A 78 -26.89 -1.86 16.46
CA GLN A 78 -25.43 -1.95 16.28
C GLN A 78 -25.03 -1.59 14.84
N GLN A 79 -25.74 -2.14 13.85
CA GLN A 79 -25.47 -1.89 12.44
C GLN A 79 -25.69 -0.42 12.07
N ARG A 80 -26.74 0.23 12.59
CA ARG A 80 -26.98 1.68 12.40
C ARG A 80 -25.85 2.53 12.98
N LYS A 81 -25.44 2.27 14.21
CA LYS A 81 -24.30 2.95 14.84
C LYS A 81 -23.01 2.77 14.04
N SER A 82 -22.82 1.57 13.47
CA SER A 82 -21.68 1.30 12.61
C SER A 82 -21.72 2.11 11.30
N LEU A 83 -22.90 2.40 10.73
CA LEU A 83 -23.03 3.28 9.56
C LEU A 83 -22.77 4.74 9.91
N GLU A 84 -23.25 5.20 11.06
CA GLU A 84 -23.00 6.57 11.53
C GLU A 84 -21.50 6.85 11.67
N GLY A 85 -20.74 5.90 12.22
CA GLY A 85 -19.29 6.01 12.34
C GLY A 85 -18.52 5.79 11.02
N ASN A 86 -19.15 5.19 10.01
CA ASN A 86 -18.47 4.78 8.78
C ASN A 86 -17.89 5.98 8.01
N THR A 87 -18.65 7.07 7.86
CA THR A 87 -18.18 8.27 7.14
C THR A 87 -16.98 8.92 7.83
N ILE A 88 -16.99 9.02 9.16
CA ILE A 88 -15.89 9.61 9.93
C ILE A 88 -14.63 8.73 9.84
N LEU A 89 -14.80 7.41 9.92
CA LEU A 89 -13.70 6.46 9.77
C LEU A 89 -13.12 6.52 8.35
N GLN A 90 -13.97 6.62 7.32
CA GLN A 90 -13.52 6.80 5.94
C GLN A 90 -12.70 8.10 5.79
N ASP A 91 -13.20 9.25 6.27
CA ASP A 91 -12.46 10.52 6.21
C ASP A 91 -11.12 10.46 6.96
N THR A 92 -11.11 9.82 8.13
CA THR A 92 -9.89 9.67 8.94
C THR A 92 -8.86 8.81 8.23
N LEU A 93 -9.25 7.64 7.72
CA LEU A 93 -8.34 6.75 6.98
C LEU A 93 -7.89 7.35 5.65
N GLN A 94 -8.75 8.12 5.00
CA GLN A 94 -8.42 8.88 3.80
C GLN A 94 -7.31 9.90 4.10
N LYS A 95 -7.43 10.67 5.19
CA LYS A 95 -6.39 11.60 5.64
C LYS A 95 -5.09 10.88 6.06
N GLN A 96 -5.20 9.74 6.74
CA GLN A 96 -4.04 8.93 7.11
C GLN A 96 -3.29 8.42 5.87
N ARG A 97 -4.02 7.90 4.87
CA ARG A 97 -3.46 7.49 3.58
C ARG A 97 -2.76 8.65 2.88
N ASP A 98 -3.39 9.82 2.82
CA ASP A 98 -2.83 11.00 2.16
C ASP A 98 -1.56 11.49 2.88
N TYR A 99 -1.58 11.51 4.21
CA TYR A 99 -0.41 11.81 5.04
C TYR A 99 0.74 10.85 4.77
N VAL A 100 0.49 9.54 4.82
CA VAL A 100 1.50 8.49 4.60
C VAL A 100 2.05 8.55 3.17
N THR A 101 1.21 8.86 2.19
CA THR A 101 1.64 9.08 0.80
C THR A 101 2.60 10.27 0.70
N ALA A 102 2.23 11.41 1.30
CA ALA A 102 3.06 12.60 1.32
C ALA A 102 4.40 12.37 2.07
N ASN A 103 4.35 11.66 3.20
CA ASN A 103 5.54 11.31 3.97
C ASN A 103 6.47 10.37 3.18
N SER A 104 5.92 9.40 2.46
CA SER A 104 6.69 8.50 1.58
C SER A 104 7.42 9.29 0.49
N ASN A 105 6.70 10.18 -0.20
CA ASN A 105 7.29 11.04 -1.23
C ASN A 105 8.41 11.93 -0.67
N ARG A 106 8.23 12.47 0.54
CA ARG A 106 9.25 13.27 1.23
C ARG A 106 10.51 12.42 1.54
N LEU A 107 10.33 11.22 2.07
CA LEU A 107 11.44 10.31 2.39
C LEU A 107 12.22 9.90 1.13
N GLU A 108 11.52 9.60 0.03
CA GLU A 108 12.14 9.28 -1.25
C GLU A 108 12.95 10.45 -1.81
N HIS A 109 12.41 11.66 -1.72
CA HIS A 109 13.13 12.86 -2.16
C HIS A 109 14.39 13.10 -1.31
N GLN A 110 14.30 12.94 0.02
CA GLN A 110 15.46 13.05 0.91
C GLN A 110 16.53 11.99 0.59
N LEU A 111 16.12 10.76 0.25
CA LEU A 111 17.04 9.70 -0.16
C LEU A 111 17.75 10.05 -1.47
N GLN A 112 17.03 10.65 -2.43
CA GLN A 112 17.62 11.10 -3.68
C GLN A 112 18.68 12.19 -3.45
N LEU A 113 18.36 13.22 -2.65
CA LEU A 113 19.30 14.29 -2.32
C LEU A 113 20.56 13.76 -1.61
N LEU A 114 20.37 12.81 -0.68
CA LEU A 114 21.50 12.17 0.01
C LEU A 114 22.37 11.40 -0.98
N GLN A 115 21.76 10.66 -1.91
CA GLN A 115 22.50 9.91 -2.92
C GLN A 115 23.28 10.83 -3.86
N GLU A 116 22.69 11.96 -4.27
CA GLU A 116 23.37 12.98 -5.08
C GLU A 116 24.57 13.57 -4.33
N ALA A 117 24.43 13.88 -3.04
CA ALA A 117 25.52 14.37 -2.20
C ALA A 117 26.64 13.33 -1.99
N VAL A 118 26.29 12.04 -1.84
CA VAL A 118 27.26 10.95 -1.74
C VAL A 118 28.01 10.76 -3.07
N ASN A 119 27.30 10.78 -4.19
CA ASN A 119 27.88 10.63 -5.51
C ASN A 119 28.86 11.77 -5.83
N SER A 120 28.47 13.02 -5.56
CA SER A 120 29.35 14.18 -5.76
C SER A 120 30.59 14.10 -4.89
N LYS A 121 30.45 13.76 -3.60
CA LYS A 121 31.59 13.60 -2.70
C LYS A 121 32.56 12.50 -3.14
N ARG A 122 32.03 11.36 -3.62
CA ARG A 122 32.88 10.27 -4.18
C ARG A 122 33.64 10.73 -5.42
N LEU A 123 32.98 11.47 -6.31
CA LEU A 123 33.60 11.99 -7.52
C LEU A 123 34.70 12.99 -7.16
N THR A 124 34.41 14.00 -6.33
CA THR A 124 35.38 15.01 -5.89
C THR A 124 36.58 14.39 -5.18
N LEU A 125 36.37 13.38 -4.32
CA LEU A 125 37.49 12.65 -3.69
C LEU A 125 38.34 11.92 -4.73
N THR A 126 37.71 11.28 -5.73
CA THR A 126 38.41 10.59 -6.80
C THR A 126 39.21 11.56 -7.67
N GLU A 127 38.62 12.69 -8.05
CA GLU A 127 39.27 13.77 -8.80
C GLU A 127 40.44 14.36 -8.03
N LYS A 128 40.28 14.59 -6.72
CA LYS A 128 41.35 15.09 -5.87
C LYS A 128 42.52 14.11 -5.78
N THR A 129 42.24 12.82 -5.57
CA THR A 129 43.29 11.78 -5.58
C THR A 129 44.00 11.67 -6.93
N ALA A 130 43.26 11.80 -8.04
CA ALA A 130 43.83 11.86 -9.38
C ALA A 130 44.72 13.09 -9.59
N GLN A 131 44.33 14.26 -9.06
CA GLN A 131 45.14 15.49 -9.13
C GLN A 131 46.42 15.36 -8.31
N GLU A 132 46.32 14.88 -7.06
CA GLU A 132 47.47 14.66 -6.17
C GLU A 132 48.48 13.65 -6.78
N ALA A 133 48.01 12.66 -7.54
CA ALA A 133 48.86 11.70 -8.25
C ALA A 133 49.57 12.30 -9.48
N VAL A 134 49.07 13.41 -10.02
CA VAL A 134 49.60 14.11 -11.20
C VAL A 134 50.49 15.30 -10.82
N THR A 135 50.35 15.84 -9.60
CA THR A 135 51.20 16.92 -9.07
C THR A 135 52.31 16.37 -8.17
N PRO A 136 53.48 16.00 -8.71
CA PRO A 136 54.66 15.82 -7.88
C PRO A 136 55.17 17.22 -7.53
N ASP A 137 55.00 17.62 -6.27
CA ASP A 137 55.60 18.85 -5.70
C ASP A 137 57.15 18.80 -5.74
N GLU A 138 57.74 17.67 -6.10
CA GLU A 138 59.19 17.47 -6.18
C GLU A 138 59.64 16.90 -7.53
N ALA A 139 60.35 17.76 -8.28
CA ALA A 139 61.39 17.49 -9.26
C ALA A 139 61.03 17.48 -10.76
N GLU A 140 61.12 18.68 -11.36
CA GLU A 140 61.43 18.90 -12.79
C GLU A 140 62.61 18.04 -13.29
N ARG A 141 63.55 17.70 -12.41
CA ARG A 141 64.68 16.79 -12.69
C ARG A 141 64.25 15.32 -12.89
N ILE A 142 63.29 14.82 -12.11
CA ILE A 142 62.80 13.43 -12.19
C ILE A 142 61.95 13.25 -13.46
N GLN A 143 61.19 14.28 -13.88
CA GLN A 143 60.42 14.28 -15.13
C GLN A 143 61.27 14.16 -16.41
N SER A 144 62.57 14.48 -16.37
CA SER A 144 63.47 14.31 -17.52
C SER A 144 63.86 12.83 -17.78
N ASN A 145 63.62 11.94 -16.81
CA ASN A 145 63.87 10.51 -16.95
C ASN A 145 62.75 9.85 -17.79
N PRO A 146 63.09 9.15 -18.90
CA PRO A 146 62.09 8.52 -19.75
C PRO A 146 61.22 7.48 -19.01
N LEU A 147 61.76 6.79 -18.00
CA LEU A 147 61.01 5.84 -17.18
C LEU A 147 59.94 6.57 -16.33
N VAL A 148 60.30 7.71 -15.76
CA VAL A 148 59.35 8.53 -14.96
C VAL A 148 58.24 9.07 -15.85
N LYS A 149 58.55 9.53 -17.07
CA LYS A 149 57.51 9.96 -18.03
C LYS A 149 56.53 8.85 -18.35
N GLN A 150 57.02 7.63 -18.55
CA GLN A 150 56.19 6.46 -18.80
C GLN A 150 55.30 6.13 -17.59
N GLU A 151 55.86 6.12 -16.37
CA GLU A 151 55.08 5.87 -15.15
C GLU A 151 54.05 6.97 -14.87
N LEU A 152 54.35 8.24 -15.17
CA LEU A 152 53.40 9.34 -15.06
C LEU A 152 52.25 9.22 -16.08
N ASP A 153 52.54 8.80 -17.31
CA ASP A 153 51.49 8.52 -18.31
C ASP A 153 50.59 7.36 -17.88
N VAL A 154 51.18 6.27 -17.36
CA VAL A 154 50.43 5.15 -16.76
C VAL A 154 49.57 5.62 -15.59
N ASN A 155 50.11 6.45 -14.70
CA ASN A 155 49.37 7.00 -13.57
C ASN A 155 48.21 7.90 -14.03
N HIS A 156 48.43 8.74 -15.05
CA HIS A 156 47.38 9.55 -15.64
C HIS A 156 46.25 8.68 -16.23
N GLN A 157 46.60 7.63 -16.98
CA GLN A 157 45.63 6.67 -17.51
C GLN A 157 44.86 5.94 -16.41
N LEU A 158 45.53 5.53 -15.33
CA LEU A 158 44.90 4.88 -14.18
C LEU A 158 43.95 5.85 -13.45
N SER A 159 44.36 7.10 -13.27
CA SER A 159 43.56 8.16 -12.67
C SER A 159 42.30 8.46 -13.48
N GLN A 160 42.41 8.58 -14.81
CA GLN A 160 41.25 8.74 -15.70
C GLN A 160 40.31 7.53 -15.62
N ARG A 161 40.86 6.31 -15.61
CA ARG A 161 40.06 5.08 -15.45
C ARG A 161 39.35 5.03 -14.10
N LEU A 162 39.99 5.49 -13.03
CA LEU A 162 39.38 5.54 -11.71
C LEU A 162 38.21 6.53 -11.66
N ILE A 163 38.37 7.74 -12.22
CA ILE A 163 37.29 8.73 -12.34
C ILE A 163 36.12 8.13 -13.13
N ALA A 164 36.38 7.57 -14.31
CA ALA A 164 35.35 6.95 -15.13
C ALA A 164 34.67 5.77 -14.42
N ALA A 165 35.42 4.96 -13.66
CA ALA A 165 34.86 3.88 -12.86
C ALA A 165 33.98 4.41 -11.71
N THR A 166 34.36 5.52 -11.07
CA THR A 166 33.56 6.19 -10.04
C THR A 166 32.26 6.77 -10.62
N GLU A 167 32.31 7.44 -11.77
CA GLU A 167 31.12 7.96 -12.46
C GLU A 167 30.15 6.84 -12.87
N ASN A 168 30.68 5.78 -13.49
CA ASN A 168 29.90 4.60 -13.85
C ASN A 168 29.27 3.93 -12.62
N GLY A 169 30.05 3.78 -11.54
CA GLY A 169 29.57 3.23 -10.27
C GLY A 169 28.47 4.09 -9.65
N ASN A 170 28.58 5.41 -9.71
CA ASN A 170 27.55 6.35 -9.25
C ASN A 170 26.25 6.21 -10.05
N SER A 171 26.35 6.10 -11.39
CA SER A 171 25.20 5.89 -12.28
C SER A 171 24.49 4.56 -12.00
N LEU A 172 25.26 3.47 -11.88
CA LEU A 172 24.73 2.14 -11.55
C LEU A 172 24.03 2.13 -10.20
N MET A 173 24.59 2.80 -9.18
CA MET A 173 23.97 2.87 -7.86
C MET A 173 22.64 3.65 -7.89
N GLN A 174 22.57 4.75 -8.64
CA GLN A 174 21.31 5.48 -8.84
C GLN A 174 20.26 4.61 -9.54
N GLN A 175 20.66 3.85 -10.57
CA GLN A 175 19.75 2.90 -11.24
C GLN A 175 19.30 1.79 -10.30
N ASN A 176 20.20 1.24 -9.49
CA ASN A 176 19.87 0.19 -8.53
C ASN A 176 18.82 0.66 -7.51
N ILE A 177 18.97 1.86 -6.96
CA ILE A 177 17.99 2.46 -6.03
C ILE A 177 16.64 2.66 -6.73
N LYS A 178 16.61 3.17 -7.97
CA LYS A 178 15.38 3.34 -8.74
C LYS A 178 14.67 2.00 -8.96
N VAL A 179 15.40 0.97 -9.38
CA VAL A 179 14.87 -0.38 -9.61
C VAL A 179 14.34 -0.99 -8.31
N LYS A 180 15.08 -0.86 -7.20
CA LYS A 180 14.64 -1.35 -5.89
C LYS A 180 13.33 -0.69 -5.45
N ASN A 181 13.24 0.64 -5.53
CA ASN A 181 12.01 1.37 -5.20
C ASN A 181 10.83 0.94 -6.10
N TRP A 182 11.08 0.71 -7.39
CA TRP A 182 10.06 0.23 -8.32
C TRP A 182 9.57 -1.18 -7.97
N LEU A 183 10.50 -2.09 -7.66
CA LEU A 183 10.19 -3.45 -7.26
C LEU A 183 9.38 -3.48 -5.96
N ASP A 184 9.79 -2.71 -4.97
CA ASP A 184 9.10 -2.63 -3.68
C ASP A 184 7.65 -2.13 -3.88
N ARG A 185 7.46 -1.08 -4.69
CA ARG A 185 6.12 -0.57 -5.06
C ARG A 185 5.29 -1.61 -5.82
N ALA A 186 5.89 -2.36 -6.74
CA ALA A 186 5.20 -3.38 -7.52
C ALA A 186 4.72 -4.55 -6.64
N LEU A 187 5.58 -5.07 -5.77
CA LEU A 187 5.24 -6.12 -4.80
C LEU A 187 4.14 -5.65 -3.83
N GLN A 188 4.20 -4.39 -3.39
CA GLN A 188 3.16 -3.78 -2.56
C GLN A 188 1.81 -3.72 -3.28
N SER A 189 1.83 -3.25 -4.53
CA SER A 189 0.64 -3.15 -5.38
C SER A 189 0.00 -4.52 -5.59
N GLU A 190 0.81 -5.55 -5.83
CA GLU A 190 0.34 -6.93 -5.94
C GLU A 190 -0.36 -7.40 -4.66
N ARG A 191 0.24 -7.17 -3.48
CA ARG A 191 -0.39 -7.52 -2.18
C ARG A 191 -1.71 -6.77 -1.98
N ASN A 192 -1.72 -5.46 -2.23
CA ASN A 192 -2.92 -4.63 -2.13
C ASN A 192 -4.04 -5.15 -3.03
N ILE A 193 -3.74 -5.47 -4.29
CA ILE A 193 -4.71 -6.01 -5.24
C ILE A 193 -5.24 -7.36 -4.73
N LYS A 194 -4.38 -8.24 -4.20
CA LYS A 194 -4.80 -9.53 -3.62
C LYS A 194 -5.75 -9.36 -2.44
N GLU A 195 -5.46 -8.44 -1.53
CA GLU A 195 -6.32 -8.14 -0.37
C GLU A 195 -7.64 -7.53 -0.81
N GLN A 196 -7.62 -6.56 -1.72
CA GLN A 196 -8.84 -5.96 -2.27
C GLN A 196 -9.71 -6.99 -2.98
N ILE A 197 -9.10 -7.89 -3.77
CA ILE A 197 -9.82 -9.01 -4.39
C ILE A 197 -10.43 -9.93 -3.32
N ALA A 198 -9.73 -10.23 -2.23
CA ALA A 198 -10.27 -11.06 -1.15
C ALA A 198 -11.48 -10.39 -0.47
N VAL A 199 -11.38 -9.09 -0.18
CA VAL A 199 -12.48 -8.29 0.41
C VAL A 199 -13.68 -8.20 -0.54
N LEU A 200 -13.44 -7.99 -1.84
CA LEU A 200 -14.48 -7.91 -2.87
C LEU A 200 -15.11 -9.28 -3.15
N LYS A 201 -14.34 -10.37 -3.18
CA LYS A 201 -14.88 -11.73 -3.31
C LYS A 201 -15.84 -12.11 -2.20
N GLY A 202 -15.66 -11.55 -1.00
CA GLY A 202 -16.59 -11.70 0.11
C GLY A 202 -17.76 -10.71 0.11
N SER A 203 -17.84 -9.76 -0.82
CA SER A 203 -18.89 -8.74 -0.87
C SER A 203 -19.89 -8.99 -2.01
N LEU A 204 -21.16 -8.66 -1.75
CA LEU A 204 -22.24 -8.74 -2.75
C LEU A 204 -22.02 -7.83 -3.97
N LEU A 205 -21.12 -6.85 -3.87
CA LEU A 205 -20.71 -5.98 -4.97
C LEU A 205 -19.99 -6.76 -6.07
N LEU A 206 -19.11 -7.71 -5.74
CA LEU A 206 -18.50 -8.58 -6.77
C LEU A 206 -19.53 -9.56 -7.32
N SER A 207 -20.40 -10.13 -6.48
CA SER A 207 -21.46 -11.01 -7.00
C SER A 207 -22.38 -10.26 -7.96
N ARG A 208 -22.71 -8.99 -7.68
CA ARG A 208 -23.50 -8.13 -8.56
C ARG A 208 -22.75 -7.76 -9.83
N ILE A 209 -21.46 -7.39 -9.77
CA ILE A 209 -20.63 -7.11 -10.96
C ILE A 209 -20.48 -8.36 -11.84
N LEU A 210 -20.24 -9.53 -11.24
CA LEU A 210 -20.17 -10.80 -11.95
C LEU A 210 -21.52 -11.17 -12.56
N TYR A 211 -22.62 -11.01 -11.82
CA TYR A 211 -23.97 -11.26 -12.36
C TYR A 211 -24.30 -10.33 -13.53
N GLN A 212 -23.89 -9.05 -13.43
CA GLN A 212 -24.12 -8.04 -14.46
C GLN A 212 -23.24 -8.27 -15.69
N GLN A 213 -22.00 -8.74 -15.51
CA GLN A 213 -21.17 -9.24 -16.61
C GLN A 213 -21.74 -10.49 -17.26
N GLN A 214 -22.29 -11.43 -16.48
CA GLN A 214 -22.93 -12.64 -17.00
C GLN A 214 -24.21 -12.33 -17.78
N GLN A 215 -25.02 -11.36 -17.31
CA GLN A 215 -26.19 -10.87 -18.04
C GLN A 215 -25.79 -10.16 -19.34
N ASN A 216 -24.77 -9.30 -19.33
CA ASN A 216 -24.31 -8.63 -20.55
C ASN A 216 -23.69 -9.59 -21.56
N ALA A 217 -23.00 -10.64 -21.10
CA ALA A 217 -22.47 -11.70 -21.97
C ALA A 217 -23.58 -12.63 -22.52
N ALA A 218 -24.67 -12.83 -21.78
CA ALA A 218 -25.83 -13.62 -22.21
C ALA A 218 -26.80 -12.87 -23.13
N VAL A 219 -26.77 -11.53 -23.13
CA VAL A 219 -27.56 -10.67 -24.05
C VAL A 219 -26.80 -10.37 -25.35
N GLY A 220 -25.50 -10.65 -25.40
CA GLY A 220 -24.62 -10.43 -26.56
C GLY A 220 -24.28 -11.68 -27.40
N GLY A 221 -24.94 -12.82 -27.18
CA GLY A 221 -24.82 -14.04 -27.97
C GLY A 221 -26.18 -14.52 -28.46
#